data_AF-A0A183F9E3-F1
#
_entry.id   AF-A0A183F9E3-F1
#
_cell.length_a   1.000
_cell.length_b   1.000
_cell.length_c   1.000
_cell.angle_alpha   90.00
_cell.angle_beta   90.00
_cell.angle_gamma   90.00
#
_symmetry.space_group_name_H-M   'P 1'
#
loop_
_entity.id
_entity.type
_entity.pdbx_description
1 polymer ?
#
loop_
_entity_poly.entity_id
_entity_poly.type
_entity_poly.pdbx_seq_one_letter_code
_entity_poly.pdbx_strand_id
1 'polypeptide(L)'
;MMMIPPRALSIFQKPIVGKALSLAMSNRAVFAGVIIVCAALNTWYLYRDELLLFSDSSQNVLTRSPEVPMNLKIAIVSVLDVSSSRTKYSTAMASMECYALRQNYTYLVANGANYRNDCKHKDITFQRHCIVAILLSSFDWILFVDADIGVVNENV
;
A
#
# COMPACT_ATOMS: atom_id res chain seq x y z
N MET A 1 -78.08 41.27 -55.42
CA MET A 1 -78.84 40.17 -54.80
C MET A 1 -77.89 38.97 -54.73
N MET A 2 -77.15 38.84 -53.63
CA MET A 2 -77.44 37.98 -52.46
C MET A 2 -76.94 36.53 -52.63
N MET A 3 -76.14 36.13 -51.64
CA MET A 3 -75.88 34.79 -51.09
C MET A 3 -74.65 33.95 -51.51
N ILE A 4 -73.90 33.62 -50.46
CA ILE A 4 -72.77 32.71 -50.15
C ILE A 4 -73.39 31.31 -49.78
N PRO A 5 -72.69 30.15 -49.55
CA PRO A 5 -71.53 29.37 -50.13
C PRO A 5 -71.93 27.85 -50.35
N PRO A 6 -71.13 26.75 -50.22
CA PRO A 6 -69.68 26.54 -49.90
C PRO A 6 -68.88 25.36 -50.55
N ARG A 7 -67.58 25.31 -50.15
CA ARG A 7 -66.71 24.16 -49.72
C ARG A 7 -65.47 23.77 -50.57
N ALA A 8 -64.32 23.94 -49.91
CA ALA A 8 -63.26 22.96 -49.60
C ALA A 8 -62.01 22.74 -50.51
N LEU A 9 -60.83 22.90 -49.86
CA LEU A 9 -59.51 22.24 -50.00
C LEU A 9 -58.74 22.39 -51.34
N SER A 10 -57.40 22.53 -51.41
CA SER A 10 -56.29 22.48 -50.45
C SER A 10 -55.02 23.02 -51.13
N ILE A 11 -54.18 23.72 -50.36
CA ILE A 11 -52.88 24.29 -50.74
C ILE A 11 -51.78 23.23 -50.57
N PHE A 12 -50.87 23.09 -51.55
CA PHE A 12 -49.61 22.37 -51.37
C PHE A 12 -48.43 23.24 -51.83
N GLN A 13 -47.64 23.70 -50.85
CA GLN A 13 -46.42 24.47 -51.02
C GLN A 13 -45.24 23.54 -50.67
N LYS A 14 -44.29 23.35 -51.59
CA LYS A 14 -43.05 22.60 -51.34
C LYS A 14 -42.08 23.46 -50.52
N PRO A 15 -41.45 22.94 -49.44
CA PRO A 15 -40.36 23.63 -48.77
C PRO A 15 -38.99 23.17 -49.26
N ILE A 16 -38.05 24.11 -49.10
CA ILE A 16 -36.65 24.12 -49.48
C ILE A 16 -35.85 23.23 -48.51
N VAL A 17 -34.99 22.36 -49.06
CA VAL A 17 -34.11 21.46 -48.29
C VAL A 17 -32.88 22.22 -47.81
N GLY A 18 -32.73 22.35 -46.48
CA GLY A 18 -31.48 22.70 -45.83
C GLY A 18 -30.61 21.44 -45.60
N LYS A 19 -29.33 21.50 -45.97
CA LYS A 19 -28.34 20.45 -45.67
C LYS A 19 -28.01 20.45 -44.17
N ALA A 20 -28.43 19.40 -43.46
CA ALA A 20 -27.89 19.06 -42.15
C ALA A 20 -26.53 18.38 -42.33
N LEU A 21 -25.47 18.95 -41.73
CA LEU A 21 -24.15 18.32 -41.66
C LEU A 21 -24.22 17.18 -40.63
N SER A 22 -24.44 15.96 -41.11
CA SER A 22 -24.44 14.75 -40.27
C SER A 22 -22.99 14.33 -39.98
N LEU A 23 -22.50 14.60 -38.77
CA LEU A 23 -21.23 14.07 -38.29
C LEU A 23 -21.42 12.60 -37.85
N ALA A 24 -21.43 11.68 -38.81
CA ALA A 24 -21.43 10.25 -38.52
C ALA A 24 -20.01 9.84 -38.07
N MET A 25 -19.81 9.68 -36.75
CA MET A 25 -18.54 9.19 -36.20
C MET A 25 -18.40 7.68 -36.44
N SER A 26 -17.25 7.26 -36.97
CA SER A 26 -16.94 5.87 -37.27
C SER A 26 -16.93 4.99 -36.02
N ASN A 27 -17.46 3.76 -36.12
CA ASN A 27 -17.43 2.76 -35.04
C ASN A 27 -16.00 2.57 -34.47
N ARG A 28 -14.95 2.69 -35.29
CA ARG A 28 -13.56 2.61 -34.83
C ARG A 28 -13.19 3.74 -33.85
N ALA A 29 -13.73 4.94 -34.05
CA ALA A 29 -13.51 6.08 -33.16
C ALA A 29 -14.27 5.90 -31.83
N VAL A 30 -15.47 5.31 -31.87
CA VAL A 30 -16.24 4.97 -30.66
C VAL A 30 -15.52 3.91 -29.83
N PHE A 31 -15.03 2.83 -30.47
CA PHE A 31 -14.25 1.80 -29.78
C PHE A 31 -12.94 2.33 -29.19
N ALA A 32 -12.22 3.17 -29.93
CA ALA A 32 -11.01 3.83 -29.42
C ALA A 32 -11.32 4.69 -28.19
N GLY A 33 -12.44 5.44 -28.21
CA GLY A 33 -12.90 6.22 -27.07
C GLY A 33 -13.19 5.37 -25.82
N VAL A 34 -13.87 4.24 -25.98
CA VAL A 34 -14.17 3.32 -24.86
C VAL A 34 -12.89 2.75 -24.25
N ILE A 35 -11.92 2.33 -25.07
CA ILE A 35 -10.65 1.77 -24.59
C ILE A 35 -9.87 2.81 -23.78
N ILE A 36 -9.82 4.06 -24.25
CA ILE A 36 -9.12 5.15 -23.56
C ILE A 36 -9.77 5.42 -22.20
N VAL A 37 -11.11 5.46 -22.12
CA VAL A 37 -11.84 5.66 -20.86
C VAL A 37 -11.57 4.50 -19.89
N CYS A 38 -11.63 3.25 -20.36
CA CYS A 38 -11.36 2.08 -19.52
C CYS A 38 -9.90 2.04 -19.03
N ALA A 39 -8.94 2.40 -19.88
CA ALA A 39 -7.54 2.50 -19.47
C ALA A 39 -7.35 3.60 -18.42
N ALA A 40 -7.91 4.79 -18.65
CA ALA A 40 -7.82 5.90 -17.70
C ALA A 40 -8.47 5.56 -16.35
N LEU A 41 -9.63 4.88 -16.36
CA LEU A 41 -10.28 4.41 -15.14
C LEU A 41 -9.42 3.38 -14.41
N ASN A 42 -8.89 2.36 -15.09
CA ASN A 42 -8.01 1.37 -14.46
C ASN A 42 -6.73 1.99 -13.91
N THR A 43 -6.08 2.89 -14.65
CA THR A 43 -4.88 3.60 -14.18
C THR A 43 -5.21 4.48 -12.97
N TRP A 44 -6.37 5.15 -12.97
CA TRP A 44 -6.82 5.95 -11.83
C TRP A 44 -7.13 5.09 -10.60
N TYR A 45 -7.77 3.92 -10.78
CA TYR A 45 -8.00 2.96 -9.70
C TYR A 45 -6.68 2.45 -9.10
N LEU A 46 -5.74 2.03 -9.95
CA LEU A 46 -4.42 1.58 -9.50
C LEU A 46 -3.65 2.67 -8.76
N TYR A 47 -3.71 3.92 -9.23
CA TYR A 47 -3.05 5.05 -8.57
C TYR A 47 -3.76 5.46 -7.25
N ARG A 48 -5.09 5.35 -7.19
CA ARG A 48 -5.87 5.66 -5.99
C ARG A 48 -5.50 4.73 -4.83
N ASP A 49 -5.35 3.43 -5.09
CA ASP A 49 -4.98 2.48 -4.04
C ASP A 49 -3.58 2.76 -3.47
N GLU A 50 -2.62 3.14 -4.31
CA GLU A 50 -1.26 3.52 -3.87
C GLU A 50 -1.26 4.83 -3.04
N LEU A 51 -2.08 5.81 -3.44
CA LEU A 51 -2.22 7.08 -2.72
C LEU A 51 -2.94 6.91 -1.37
N LEU A 52 -3.92 5.99 -1.29
CA LEU A 52 -4.63 5.70 -0.05
C LEU A 52 -3.71 5.07 1.00
N LEU A 53 -2.84 4.13 0.59
CA LEU A 53 -1.83 3.55 1.48
C LEU A 53 -0.85 4.61 2.02
N PHE A 54 -0.47 5.59 1.21
CA PHE A 54 0.40 6.67 1.67
C PHE A 54 -0.32 7.63 2.64
N SER A 55 -1.59 7.96 2.37
CA SER A 55 -2.38 8.87 3.22
C SER A 55 -2.66 8.31 4.63
N ASP A 56 -2.88 6.99 4.74
CA ASP A 56 -3.11 6.32 6.01
C ASP A 56 -1.86 6.33 6.92
N SER A 57 -0.66 6.33 6.32
CA SER A 57 0.60 6.44 7.06
C SER A 57 0.86 7.82 7.65
N SER A 58 0.24 8.88 7.10
CA SER A 58 0.53 10.28 7.48
C SER A 58 -0.52 10.90 8.39
N GLN A 59 -1.80 10.53 8.28
CA GLN A 59 -2.88 11.19 9.04
C GLN A 59 -3.16 10.60 10.43
N ASN A 60 -2.65 9.40 10.74
CA ASN A 60 -2.82 8.79 12.06
C ASN A 60 -1.79 9.24 13.11
N VAL A 61 -0.80 10.06 12.74
CA VAL A 61 0.31 10.45 13.63
C VAL A 61 0.00 11.69 14.48
N LEU A 62 -0.96 12.53 14.08
CA LEU A 62 -1.11 13.89 14.65
C LEU A 62 -2.32 14.12 15.56
N THR A 63 -3.20 13.14 15.81
CA THR A 63 -4.45 13.41 16.56
C THR A 63 -4.80 12.47 17.71
N ARG A 64 -3.94 11.51 18.06
CA ARG A 64 -4.04 10.81 19.35
C ARG A 64 -2.66 10.36 19.74
N SER A 65 -2.00 11.06 20.66
CA SER A 65 -0.94 10.41 21.44
C SER A 65 -1.67 9.31 22.20
N PRO A 66 -1.49 8.02 21.86
CA PRO A 66 -2.00 6.97 22.72
C PRO A 66 -1.32 7.20 24.06
N GLU A 67 -2.06 7.18 25.16
CA GLU A 67 -1.42 7.05 26.46
C GLU A 67 -0.56 5.80 26.38
N VAL A 68 0.76 5.99 26.27
CA VAL A 68 1.72 4.91 26.11
C VAL A 68 1.59 4.07 27.38
N PRO A 69 1.19 2.79 27.29
CA PRO A 69 1.02 1.96 28.46
C PRO A 69 2.31 2.01 29.29
N MET A 70 2.20 2.29 30.59
CA MET A 70 3.38 2.47 31.46
C MET A 70 4.29 1.23 31.56
N ASN A 71 3.92 0.10 30.95
CA ASN A 71 4.66 -1.16 30.97
C ASN A 71 4.73 -1.81 29.58
N LEU A 72 5.16 -1.08 28.55
CA LEU A 72 5.41 -1.68 27.23
C LEU A 72 6.60 -2.63 27.28
N LYS A 73 6.38 -3.86 26.80
CA LYS A 73 7.43 -4.86 26.57
C LYS A 73 8.02 -4.66 25.19
N ILE A 74 9.15 -3.95 25.13
CA ILE A 74 9.88 -3.68 23.88
C ILE A 74 11.03 -4.68 23.76
N ALA A 75 11.13 -5.32 22.60
CA ALA A 75 12.27 -6.15 22.25
C ALA A 75 13.01 -5.64 21.00
N ILE A 76 14.33 -5.72 21.03
CA ILE A 76 15.18 -5.58 19.85
C ILE A 76 15.54 -7.00 19.41
N VAL A 77 15.30 -7.33 18.14
CA VAL A 77 15.50 -8.67 17.62
C VAL A 77 16.44 -8.66 16.44
N SER A 78 17.47 -9.51 16.48
CA SER A 78 18.33 -9.81 15.35
C SER A 78 18.21 -11.28 14.97
N VAL A 79 18.08 -11.57 13.67
CA VAL A 79 17.92 -12.93 13.16
C VAL A 79 19.14 -13.31 12.33
N LEU A 80 19.90 -14.28 12.83
CA LEU A 80 21.04 -14.88 12.15
C LEU A 80 20.58 -15.80 11.03
N ASP A 81 21.35 -15.82 9.95
CA ASP A 81 21.23 -16.87 8.93
C ASP A 81 21.56 -18.25 9.52
N VAL A 82 21.03 -19.30 8.89
CA VAL A 82 21.21 -20.72 9.26
C VAL A 82 22.67 -21.14 9.35
N SER A 83 23.54 -20.51 8.55
CA SER A 83 24.97 -20.80 8.49
C SER A 83 25.81 -19.89 9.39
N SER A 84 25.18 -18.89 10.00
CA SER A 84 25.86 -17.84 10.73
C SER A 84 25.83 -18.07 12.24
N SER A 85 26.76 -17.41 12.92
CA SER A 85 26.91 -17.48 14.37
C SER A 85 27.10 -16.08 14.94
N ARG A 86 26.80 -15.96 16.24
CA ARG A 86 26.98 -14.72 16.99
C ARG A 86 28.42 -14.18 16.89
N THR A 87 29.41 -15.07 16.81
CA THR A 87 30.82 -14.72 16.73
C THR A 87 31.14 -13.83 15.53
N LYS A 88 30.47 -14.04 14.39
CA LYS A 88 30.67 -13.24 13.18
C LYS A 88 30.29 -11.77 13.38
N TYR A 89 29.34 -11.50 14.27
CA TYR A 89 28.73 -10.19 14.49
C TYR A 89 28.92 -9.70 15.92
N SER A 90 29.94 -10.20 16.62
CA SER A 90 30.12 -10.00 18.06
C SER A 90 30.11 -8.53 18.47
N THR A 91 30.83 -7.67 17.75
CA THR A 91 30.90 -6.23 18.04
C THR A 91 29.55 -5.54 17.89
N ALA A 92 28.85 -5.74 16.77
CA ALA A 92 27.55 -5.14 16.52
C ALA A 92 26.51 -5.62 17.54
N MET A 93 26.44 -6.94 17.77
CA MET A 93 25.50 -7.53 18.73
C MET A 93 25.81 -7.14 20.18
N ALA A 94 27.08 -6.99 20.56
CA ALA A 94 27.46 -6.53 21.90
C ALA A 94 27.04 -5.08 22.11
N SER A 95 27.23 -4.21 21.11
CA SER A 95 26.76 -2.81 21.19
C SER A 95 25.24 -2.72 21.34
N MET A 96 24.50 -3.57 20.61
CA MET A 96 23.03 -3.63 20.69
C MET A 96 22.55 -4.16 22.04
N GLU A 97 23.20 -5.20 22.57
CA GLU A 97 22.91 -5.76 23.89
C GLU A 97 23.11 -4.71 25.00
N CYS A 98 24.23 -3.98 24.97
CA CYS A 98 24.49 -2.89 25.92
C CYS A 98 23.42 -1.78 25.83
N TYR A 99 23.00 -1.41 24.62
CA TYR A 99 21.94 -0.42 24.42
C TYR A 99 20.60 -0.90 24.99
N ALA A 100 20.21 -2.14 24.69
CA ALA A 100 18.98 -2.73 25.21
C ALA A 100 18.96 -2.78 26.74
N LEU A 101 20.07 -3.21 27.36
CA LEU A 101 20.20 -3.23 28.82
C LEU A 101 20.03 -1.83 29.44
N ARG A 102 20.65 -0.81 28.83
CA ARG A 102 20.55 0.57 29.32
C ARG A 102 19.13 1.14 29.24
N GLN A 103 18.41 0.82 28.18
CA GLN A 103 17.04 1.31 27.93
C GLN A 103 15.95 0.39 28.51
N ASN A 104 16.34 -0.67 29.24
CA ASN A 104 15.43 -1.68 29.79
C ASN A 104 14.58 -2.38 28.70
N TYR A 105 15.18 -2.63 27.54
CA TYR A 105 14.62 -3.45 26.46
C TYR A 105 15.13 -4.88 26.52
N THR A 106 14.37 -5.82 25.95
CA THR A 106 14.85 -7.20 25.78
C THR A 106 15.61 -7.31 24.46
N TYR A 107 16.85 -7.80 24.47
CA TYR A 107 17.58 -8.12 23.23
C TYR A 107 17.52 -9.63 22.95
N LEU A 108 17.02 -10.01 21.78
CA LEU A 108 16.92 -11.40 21.34
C LEU A 108 17.73 -11.64 20.07
N VAL A 109 18.50 -12.73 20.07
CA VAL A 109 19.19 -13.23 18.88
C VAL A 109 18.59 -14.57 18.50
N ALA A 110 17.84 -14.61 17.40
CA ALA A 110 17.30 -15.83 16.83
C ALA A 110 18.23 -16.38 15.74
N ASN A 111 18.21 -17.70 15.52
CA ASN A 111 18.89 -18.31 14.38
C ASN A 111 17.84 -18.97 13.48
N GLY A 112 17.86 -18.66 12.18
CA GLY A 112 16.92 -19.22 11.21
C GLY A 112 16.91 -20.75 11.18
N ALA A 113 17.99 -21.42 11.59
CA ALA A 113 18.06 -22.87 11.69
C ALA A 113 17.01 -23.44 12.66
N ASN A 114 16.72 -22.72 13.75
CA ASN A 114 15.80 -23.17 14.80
C ASN A 114 14.32 -23.05 14.39
N TYR A 115 14.03 -22.29 13.33
CA TYR A 115 12.66 -21.99 12.88
C TYR A 115 12.35 -22.59 11.51
N ARG A 116 13.17 -23.53 11.00
CA ARG A 116 12.96 -24.13 9.67
C ARG A 116 11.62 -24.84 9.50
N ASN A 117 11.05 -25.35 10.59
CA ASN A 117 9.77 -26.06 10.56
C ASN A 117 8.58 -25.10 10.50
N ASP A 118 8.68 -23.96 11.19
CA ASP A 118 7.61 -22.95 11.26
C ASP A 118 7.69 -21.97 10.08
N CYS A 119 8.90 -21.56 9.72
CA CYS A 119 9.19 -20.59 8.67
C CYS A 119 9.91 -21.23 7.48
N LYS A 120 9.12 -21.82 6.57
CA LYS A 120 9.59 -22.58 5.39
C LYS A 120 9.96 -21.71 4.18
N HIS A 121 10.03 -20.39 4.35
CA HIS A 121 10.39 -19.45 3.30
C HIS A 121 11.81 -19.73 2.81
N LYS A 122 12.00 -19.82 1.48
CA LYS A 122 13.32 -20.01 0.86
C LYS A 122 14.17 -18.75 0.90
N ASP A 123 13.52 -17.60 0.77
CA ASP A 123 14.17 -16.31 0.85
C ASP A 123 14.43 -15.94 2.31
N ILE A 124 15.66 -15.52 2.58
CA ILE A 124 16.11 -15.18 3.94
C ILE A 124 15.35 -13.97 4.51
N THR A 125 14.99 -12.99 3.69
CA THR A 125 14.29 -11.79 4.14
C THR A 125 12.88 -12.14 4.63
N PHE A 126 12.15 -12.95 3.86
CA PHE A 126 10.82 -13.43 4.26
C PHE A 126 10.90 -14.43 5.42
N GLN A 127 11.95 -15.26 5.49
CA GLN A 127 12.16 -16.12 6.65
C GLN A 127 12.35 -15.32 7.93
N ARG A 128 13.18 -14.28 7.91
CA ARG A 128 13.40 -13.39 9.06
C ARG A 128 12.11 -12.70 9.49
N HIS A 129 11.33 -12.21 8.53
CA HIS A 129 10.03 -11.59 8.82
C HIS A 129 9.07 -12.57 9.52
N CYS A 130 8.98 -13.82 9.04
CA CYS A 130 8.19 -14.86 9.68
C CYS A 130 8.63 -15.14 11.12
N ILE A 131 9.94 -15.26 11.36
CA ILE A 131 10.50 -15.50 12.70
C ILE A 131 10.17 -14.34 13.65
N VAL A 132 10.34 -13.10 13.19
CA VAL A 132 10.00 -11.90 13.97
C VAL A 132 8.51 -11.86 14.30
N ALA A 133 7.64 -12.22 13.36
CA ALA A 133 6.20 -12.29 13.59
C ALA A 133 5.82 -13.32 14.68
N ILE A 134 6.51 -14.47 14.72
CA ILE A 134 6.34 -15.45 15.80
C ILE A 134 6.78 -14.87 17.14
N LEU A 135 7.93 -14.19 17.19
CA LEU A 135 8.46 -13.61 18.42
C LEU A 135 7.58 -12.46 18.97
N LEU A 136 6.89 -11.74 18.08
CA LEU A 136 6.03 -10.61 18.44
C LEU A 136 4.89 -11.00 19.40
N SER A 137 4.46 -12.26 19.44
CA SER A 137 3.41 -12.69 20.37
C SER A 137 3.75 -12.48 21.85
N SER A 138 5.03 -12.29 22.18
CA SER A 138 5.52 -12.13 23.55
C SER A 138 5.82 -10.67 23.93
N PHE A 139 5.68 -9.72 23.00
CA PHE A 139 6.09 -8.33 23.15
C PHE A 139 5.03 -7.39 22.59
N ASP A 140 4.98 -6.16 23.11
CA ASP A 140 4.08 -5.13 22.57
C ASP A 140 4.68 -4.50 21.31
N TRP A 141 6.02 -4.38 21.28
CA TRP A 141 6.78 -3.87 20.15
C TRP A 141 8.05 -4.66 19.91
N ILE A 142 8.35 -4.92 18.64
CA ILE A 142 9.65 -5.41 18.20
C ILE A 142 10.29 -4.40 17.26
N LEU A 143 11.53 -4.03 17.58
CA LEU A 143 12.45 -3.41 16.64
C LEU A 143 13.32 -4.51 16.03
N PHE A 144 13.05 -4.87 14.78
CA PHE A 144 13.90 -5.80 14.04
C PHE A 144 15.13 -5.06 13.49
N VAL A 145 16.33 -5.58 13.79
CA VAL A 145 17.61 -5.00 13.38
C VAL A 145 18.52 -6.11 12.87
N ASP A 146 19.16 -5.88 11.72
CA ASP A 146 20.10 -6.84 11.15
C ASP A 146 21.30 -7.08 12.07
N ALA A 147 21.89 -8.28 11.97
CA ALA A 147 22.97 -8.73 12.84
C ALA A 147 24.24 -7.88 12.77
N ASP A 148 24.47 -7.17 11.67
CA ASP A 148 25.63 -6.31 11.41
C ASP A 148 25.39 -4.83 11.71
N ILE A 149 24.24 -4.48 12.31
CA ILE A 149 23.95 -3.12 12.76
C ILE A 149 24.31 -3.00 14.25
N GLY A 150 25.16 -2.02 14.56
CA GLY A 150 25.54 -1.67 15.93
C GLY A 150 25.03 -0.29 16.33
N VAL A 151 25.04 -0.01 17.63
CA VAL A 151 24.70 1.30 18.20
C VAL A 151 25.98 2.09 18.44
N VAL A 152 26.06 3.30 17.88
CA VAL A 152 27.25 4.18 17.97
C VAL A 152 27.11 5.26 19.05
N ASN A 153 25.88 5.65 19.39
CA ASN A 153 25.61 6.63 20.44
C ASN A 153 24.66 6.05 21.48
N GLU A 154 25.24 5.52 22.55
CA GLU A 154 24.52 4.95 23.67
C GLU A 154 24.01 6.00 24.68
N ASN A 155 24.32 7.28 24.50
CA ASN A 155 24.07 8.36 25.47
C ASN A 155 22.73 9.08 25.31
N VAL A 156 21.69 8.39 24.83
CA VAL A 156 20.33 8.93 24.87
C VAL A 156 19.73 8.73 26.25
#